data_AF-A0A3B9K1G6-F1
#
_entry.id   AF-A0A3B9K1G6-F1
#
_cell.length_a   1.000
_cell.length_b   1.000
_cell.length_c   1.000
_cell.angle_alpha   90.00
_cell.angle_beta   90.00
_cell.angle_gamma   90.00
#
_symmetry.space_group_name_H-M   'P 1'
#
loop_
_entity.id
_entity.type
_entity.pdbx_description
1 polymer ?
#
loop_
_entity_poly.entity_id
_entity_poly.type
_entity_poly.pdbx_seq_one_letter_code
_entity_poly.pdbx_strand_id
1 'polypeptide(L)' 'MMTYTLPDLSYDYSALEPHISARIMELHHSKHHQAYVTGANAALDAMA' A
#
# COMPACT_ATOMS: atom_id res chain seq x y z
N MET A 1 11.66 -11.95 12.81
CA MET A 1 11.33 -11.82 11.37
C MET A 1 11.09 -10.34 11.09
N MET A 2 11.57 -9.79 9.98
CA MET A 2 11.26 -8.41 9.62
C MET A 2 9.81 -8.34 9.13
N THR A 3 9.00 -7.48 9.72
CA THR A 3 7.59 -7.25 9.31
C THR A 3 7.55 -6.10 8.32
N TYR A 4 7.01 -6.34 7.13
CA TYR A 4 6.74 -5.27 6.16
C TYR A 4 5.63 -4.35 6.67
N THR A 5 5.74 -3.06 6.36
CA THR A 5 4.74 -2.04 6.67
C THR A 5 4.31 -1.33 5.40
N LEU A 6 3.06 -0.85 5.36
CA LEU A 6 2.59 0.00 4.29
C LEU A 6 3.21 1.39 4.48
N PRO A 7 4.02 1.91 3.54
CA PRO A 7 4.64 3.21 3.69
C PRO A 7 3.62 4.33 3.48
N ASP A 8 3.67 5.36 4.30
CA ASP A 8 2.88 6.57 4.06
C ASP A 8 3.30 7.26 2.75
N LEU A 9 2.33 7.86 2.06
CA LEU A 9 2.63 8.71 0.92
C LEU A 9 3.23 10.04 1.39
N SER A 10 4.24 10.52 0.67
CA SER A 10 4.87 11.83 0.92
C SER A 10 4.03 13.02 0.40
N TYR A 11 2.85 12.74 -0.15
CA TYR A 11 1.95 13.70 -0.75
C TYR A 11 0.48 13.26 -0.58
N ASP A 12 -0.44 14.21 -0.68
CA ASP A 12 -1.88 13.95 -0.63
C ASP A 12 -2.35 13.12 -1.83
N TYR A 13 -3.40 12.31 -1.67
CA TYR A 13 -3.94 11.48 -2.76
C TYR A 13 -4.30 12.29 -4.01
N SER A 14 -4.67 13.56 -3.87
CA SER A 14 -5.01 14.45 -4.98
C SER A 14 -3.82 15.13 -5.67
N ALA A 15 -2.60 14.95 -5.17
CA ALA A 15 -1.42 15.68 -5.66
C ALA A 15 -1.07 15.43 -7.14
N LEU A 16 -1.65 14.39 -7.75
CA LEU A 16 -1.38 13.97 -9.13
C LEU A 16 -2.56 14.28 -10.08
N GLU A 17 -3.62 14.94 -9.61
CA GLU A 17 -4.72 15.39 -10.46
C GLU A 17 -4.23 16.48 -11.46
N PRO A 18 -4.81 16.57 -12.67
CA PRO A 18 -5.86 15.72 -13.24
C PRO A 18 -5.32 14.45 -13.92
N HIS A 19 -4.01 14.19 -13.81
CA HIS A 19 -3.36 13.10 -14.54
C HIS A 19 -3.64 11.73 -13.93
N ILE A 20 -3.77 11.68 -12.60
CA ILE A 20 -4.17 10.48 -11.85
C ILE A 20 -5.23 10.88 -10.84
N SER A 21 -6.36 10.17 -10.87
CA SER A 21 -7.47 10.44 -9.96
C SER A 21 -7.07 10.19 -8.49
N ALA A 22 -7.45 11.11 -7.60
CA ALA A 22 -7.29 10.96 -6.16
C ALA A 22 -7.93 9.67 -5.62
N ARG A 23 -9.10 9.29 -6.19
CA ARG A 23 -9.79 8.06 -5.82
C ARG A 23 -8.99 6.82 -6.21
N ILE A 24 -8.30 6.86 -7.35
CA ILE A 24 -7.42 5.76 -7.77
C ILE A 24 -6.23 5.68 -6.83
N MET A 25 -5.60 6.81 -6.48
CA MET A 25 -4.47 6.83 -5.55
C MET A 25 -4.83 6.27 -4.17
N GLU A 26 -6.00 6.64 -3.64
CA GLU A 26 -6.51 6.11 -2.37
C GLU A 26 -6.72 4.59 -2.43
N LEU A 27 -7.39 4.08 -3.47
CA LEU A 27 -7.63 2.64 -3.63
C LEU A 27 -6.32 1.88 -3.83
N HIS A 28 -5.44 2.40 -4.68
CA HIS A 28 -4.15 1.78 -4.98
C HIS A 28 -3.30 1.64 -3.70
N HIS A 29 -3.18 2.71 -2.92
CA HIS A 29 -2.40 2.70 -1.70
C HIS A 29 -3.09 1.91 -0.58
N SER A 30 -4.29 2.31 -0.17
CA SER A 30 -4.94 1.79 1.05
C SER A 30 -5.52 0.38 0.92
N LYS A 31 -5.73 -0.11 -0.31
CA LYS A 31 -6.30 -1.45 -0.56
C LYS A 31 -5.31 -2.37 -1.24
N HIS A 32 -4.85 -2.01 -2.44
CA HIS A 32 -4.02 -2.91 -3.25
C HIS A 32 -2.63 -3.10 -2.64
N HIS A 33 -1.93 -2.02 -2.30
CA HIS A 33 -0.61 -2.13 -1.64
C HIS A 33 -0.74 -2.76 -0.25
N GLN A 34 -1.76 -2.38 0.53
CA GLN A 34 -2.04 -3.02 1.82
C GLN A 34 -2.22 -4.54 1.71
N ALA A 35 -2.90 -5.03 0.66
CA ALA A 35 -3.07 -6.46 0.43
C ALA A 35 -1.73 -7.17 0.19
N TYR A 36 -0.81 -6.55 -0.57
CA TYR A 36 0.54 -7.11 -0.76
C TYR A 36 1.33 -7.17 0.54
N VAL A 37 1.30 -6.11 1.36
CA VAL A 37 1.97 -6.08 2.67
C VAL A 37 1.44 -7.21 3.57
N THR A 38 0.12 -7.35 3.66
CA THR A 38 -0.52 -8.41 4.46
C THR A 38 -0.14 -9.81 3.95
N GLY A 39 -0.20 -10.03 2.64
CA GLY A 39 0.15 -11.33 2.04
C GLY A 39 1.62 -11.69 2.21
N ALA A 40 2.54 -10.73 2.06
CA ALA A 40 3.96 -10.93 2.26
C ALA A 40 4.28 -11.33 3.72
N ASN A 41 3.69 -10.63 4.70
CA ASN A 41 3.87 -10.95 6.11
C ASN A 41 3.30 -12.34 6.44
N ALA A 42 2.10 -12.67 5.97
CA ALA A 42 1.51 -13.99 6.19
C ALA A 42 2.37 -15.13 5.61
N ALA A 43 2.99 -14.92 4.45
CA ALA A 43 3.91 -15.90 3.88
C ALA A 43 5.20 -16.05 4.71
N LEU A 44 5.76 -14.94 5.20
CA LEU A 44 6.95 -14.98 6.08
C LEU A 44 6.64 -15.68 7.40
N ASP A 45 5.48 -15.43 8.00
CA ASP A 45 5.05 -16.06 9.24
C ASP A 45 4.84 -17.58 9.06
N ALA A 46 4.37 -18.03 7.89
CA ALA A 46 4.20 -19.46 7.58
C ALA A 46 5.53 -20.20 7.31
N MET A 47 6.63 -19.47 7.07
CA MET A 47 7.97 -20.04 6.84
C MET A 47 8.86 -20.01 8.09
N ALA A 48 8.37 -19.43 9.19
CA ALA A 48 9.07 -19.35 10.48
C ALA A 48 8.75 -20.58 11.35
#